data_AF-A0AAE3VFV9-F1
#
_entry.id   AF-A0AAE3VFV9-F1
#
_cell.length_a   1.000
_cell.length_b   1.000
_cell.length_c   1.000
_cell.angle_alpha   90.00
_cell.angle_beta   90.00
_cell.angle_gamma   90.00
#
_symmetry.space_group_name_H-M   'P 1'
#
loop_
_entity.id
_entity.type
_entity.pdbx_description
1 polymer ?
#
loop_
_entity_poly.entity_id
_entity_poly.type
_entity_poly.pdbx_seq_one_letter_code
_entity_poly.pdbx_strand_id
1 'polypeptide(L)'
;MVMRALRVILAALAVLAATTGCVETRPQPRADLMNVLVQHYFECRRCGSLEGGYYGKNSVSRWNSAPQGKCRHRWREISQEVFERKWLDRAGDTTHY
;
A
#
# COMPACT_ATOMS: atom_id res chain seq x y z
N MET A 1 -0.12 -24.88 -47.52
CA MET A 1 0.21 -23.63 -46.78
C MET A 1 -0.69 -23.38 -45.57
N VAL A 2 -1.96 -23.77 -45.59
CA VAL A 2 -2.97 -23.52 -44.52
C VAL A 2 -2.60 -24.10 -43.14
N MET A 3 -2.01 -25.31 -43.07
CA MET A 3 -1.66 -25.95 -41.79
C MET A 3 -0.51 -25.27 -41.03
N ARG A 4 0.36 -24.51 -41.72
CA ARG A 4 1.47 -23.79 -41.07
C ARG A 4 0.97 -22.52 -40.38
N ALA A 5 0.03 -21.80 -41.00
CA ALA A 5 -0.59 -20.62 -40.40
C ALA A 5 -1.40 -20.96 -39.14
N LEU A 6 -2.14 -22.07 -39.15
CA LEU A 6 -2.92 -22.52 -37.99
C LEU A 6 -2.05 -22.82 -36.77
N ARG A 7 -0.88 -23.44 -36.98
CA ARG A 7 0.07 -23.75 -35.88
C ARG A 7 0.71 -22.49 -35.29
N VAL A 8 0.96 -21.47 -36.11
CA VAL A 8 1.51 -20.19 -35.63
C VAL A 8 0.48 -19.43 -34.81
N ILE A 9 -0.79 -19.43 -35.23
CA ILE A 9 -1.89 -18.79 -34.49
C ILE A 9 -2.11 -19.48 -33.14
N LEU A 10 -2.10 -20.82 -33.11
CA LEU A 10 -2.23 -21.59 -31.86
C LEU A 10 -1.05 -21.35 -30.91
N ALA A 11 0.18 -21.26 -31.44
CA ALA A 11 1.35 -20.95 -30.62
C ALA A 11 1.30 -19.52 -30.05
N ALA A 12 0.82 -18.54 -30.83
CA ALA A 12 0.66 -17.17 -30.36
C ALA A 12 -0.40 -17.05 -29.24
N LEU A 13 -1.53 -17.76 -29.37
CA LEU A 13 -2.57 -17.80 -28.33
C LEU A 13 -2.07 -18.44 -27.03
N ALA A 14 -1.22 -19.48 -27.11
CA ALA A 14 -0.64 -20.12 -25.93
C ALA A 14 0.31 -19.17 -25.17
N VAL A 15 1.05 -18.31 -25.88
CA VAL A 15 1.94 -17.31 -25.26
C VAL A 15 1.15 -16.18 -24.58
N LEU A 16 0.03 -15.72 -25.18
CA LEU A 16 -0.83 -14.71 -24.54
C LEU A 16 -1.55 -15.22 -23.28
N ALA A 17 -1.91 -16.51 -23.24
CA ALA A 17 -2.50 -17.11 -22.05
C ALA A 17 -1.50 -17.28 -20.89
N ALA A 18 -0.20 -17.38 -21.20
CA ALA A 18 0.85 -17.55 -20.19
C ALA A 18 1.27 -16.23 -19.50
N THR A 19 1.02 -15.07 -20.11
CA THR A 19 1.45 -13.76 -19.57
C THR A 19 0.40 -13.04 -18.72
N THR A 20 -0.84 -13.54 -18.69
CA THR A 20 -1.93 -12.97 -17.87
C THR A 20 -1.95 -13.50 -16.42
N GLY A 21 -1.02 -14.38 -16.05
CA GLY A 21 -0.94 -15.03 -14.74
C GLY A 21 -0.12 -14.31 -13.67
N CYS A 22 0.47 -13.14 -13.94
CA CYS A 22 1.17 -12.36 -12.90
C CYS A 22 0.19 -11.48 -12.11
N VAL A 23 -0.91 -12.06 -11.63
CA VAL A 23 -1.65 -11.45 -10.52
C VAL A 23 -0.91 -11.87 -9.26
N GLU A 24 -0.04 -10.99 -8.79
CA GLU A 24 0.58 -11.09 -7.49
C GLU A 24 -0.54 -11.17 -6.44
N THR A 25 -0.83 -12.38 -5.98
CA THR A 25 -1.75 -12.62 -4.88
C THR A 25 -1.11 -11.98 -3.65
N ARG A 26 -1.43 -10.71 -3.39
CA ARG A 26 -1.08 -10.07 -2.13
C ARG A 26 -1.48 -11.04 -1.02
N PRO A 27 -0.57 -11.46 -0.14
CA PRO A 27 -0.94 -12.33 0.96
C PRO A 27 -2.07 -11.66 1.72
N GLN A 28 -3.28 -12.22 1.64
CA GLN A 28 -4.39 -11.72 2.44
C GLN A 28 -3.99 -11.93 3.89
N PRO A 29 -3.94 -10.88 4.71
CA PRO A 29 -3.67 -11.07 6.13
C PRO A 29 -4.78 -11.96 6.69
N ARG A 30 -4.37 -13.03 7.38
CA ARG A 30 -5.28 -14.03 7.99
C ARG A 30 -6.43 -13.30 8.71
N ALA A 31 -7.66 -13.51 8.24
CA ALA A 31 -8.84 -12.80 8.72
C ALA A 31 -9.04 -12.90 10.24
N ASP A 32 -8.57 -13.98 10.87
CA ASP A 32 -8.66 -14.17 12.32
C ASP A 32 -7.79 -13.22 13.15
N LEU A 33 -6.76 -12.58 12.56
CA LEU A 33 -5.96 -11.57 13.27
C LEU A 33 -6.58 -10.17 13.18
N MET A 34 -7.50 -9.94 12.24
CA MET A 34 -8.08 -8.63 11.94
C MET A 34 -9.11 -8.16 12.97
N ASN A 35 -9.65 -9.08 13.79
CA ASN A 35 -10.73 -8.76 14.74
C ASN A 35 -10.29 -7.90 15.94
N VAL A 36 -9.00 -7.58 16.08
CA VAL A 36 -8.48 -6.73 17.19
C VAL A 36 -7.49 -5.67 16.70
N LEU A 37 -7.52 -5.34 15.41
CA LEU A 37 -6.66 -4.29 14.85
C LEU A 37 -7.49 -3.06 14.57
N VAL A 38 -7.31 -2.03 15.40
CA VAL A 38 -7.95 -0.72 15.19
C VAL A 38 -6.99 0.13 14.37
N GLN A 39 -7.50 0.70 13.28
CA GLN A 39 -6.74 1.63 12.45
C GLN A 39 -6.88 3.04 13.02
N HIS A 40 -5.76 3.70 13.32
CA HIS A 40 -5.75 5.09 13.72
C HIS A 40 -4.75 5.88 12.88
N TYR A 41 -5.12 7.13 12.59
CA TYR A 41 -4.33 8.05 11.78
C TYR A 41 -4.29 9.41 12.45
N PHE A 42 -3.11 10.00 12.49
CA PHE A 42 -2.84 11.24 13.18
C PHE A 42 -2.02 12.19 12.31
N GLU A 43 -2.33 13.48 12.42
CA GLU A 43 -1.49 14.55 11.91
C GLU A 43 -0.99 15.45 13.04
N CYS A 44 0.22 15.96 12.87
CA CYS A 44 0.68 17.14 13.57
C CYS A 44 0.49 18.36 12.66
N ARG A 45 -0.45 19.25 13.02
CA ARG A 45 -0.67 20.49 12.26
C ARG A 45 0.50 21.46 12.26
N ARG A 46 1.43 21.34 13.22
CA ARG A 46 2.56 22.27 13.34
C ARG A 46 3.72 21.94 12.41
N CYS A 47 4.06 20.67 12.26
CA CYS A 47 5.19 20.23 11.44
C CYS A 47 4.77 19.35 10.25
N GLY A 48 3.47 19.14 10.06
CA GLY A 48 2.93 18.34 8.96
C GLY A 48 3.28 16.85 9.06
N SER A 49 3.76 16.39 10.23
CA SER A 49 4.08 14.98 10.44
C SER A 49 2.82 14.14 10.48
N LEU A 50 2.91 12.92 9.96
CA LEU A 50 1.84 11.95 9.86
C LEU A 50 2.26 10.69 10.61
N GLU A 51 1.37 10.14 11.43
CA GLU A 51 1.51 8.82 12.03
C GLU A 51 0.23 8.03 11.74
N GLY A 52 0.38 6.81 11.26
CA GLY A 52 -0.75 5.92 11.02
C GLY A 52 -0.34 4.49 11.32
N GLY A 53 -1.31 3.62 11.52
CA GLY A 53 -0.99 2.22 11.78
C GLY A 53 -2.17 1.38 12.17
N TYR A 54 -1.90 0.08 12.25
CA TYR A 54 -2.77 -0.85 12.94
C TYR A 54 -2.30 -0.97 14.38
N TYR A 55 -3.19 -0.66 15.32
CA TYR A 55 -2.93 -0.74 16.74
C TYR A 55 -3.74 -1.91 17.30
N GLY A 56 -3.04 -2.92 17.82
CA GLY A 56 -3.63 -4.07 18.48
C GLY A 56 -2.72 -4.59 19.59
N LYS A 57 -3.23 -5.52 20.41
CA LYS A 57 -2.52 -6.06 21.57
C LYS A 57 -1.14 -6.66 21.22
N ASN A 58 -1.04 -7.27 20.04
CA ASN A 58 0.11 -8.11 19.67
C ASN A 58 0.72 -7.77 18.29
N SER A 59 0.18 -6.78 17.55
CA SER A 59 0.80 -6.28 16.32
C SER A 59 0.64 -4.78 16.22
N VAL A 60 1.75 -4.11 15.94
CA VAL A 60 1.80 -2.67 15.68
C VAL A 60 2.58 -2.50 14.37
N SER A 61 1.85 -2.36 13.27
CA SER A 61 2.44 -1.79 12.06
C SER A 61 2.22 -0.28 12.15
N ARG A 62 3.34 0.46 12.21
CA ARG A 62 3.34 1.92 12.31
C ARG A 62 4.02 2.50 11.09
N TRP A 63 3.34 3.44 10.44
CA TRP A 63 3.88 4.33 9.42
C TRP A 63 4.07 5.71 10.03
N ASN A 64 5.24 6.31 9.84
CA ASN A 64 5.51 7.66 10.33
C ASN A 64 6.27 8.45 9.27
N SER A 65 5.78 9.65 8.94
CA SER A 65 6.45 10.54 7.98
C SER A 65 7.51 11.45 8.61
N ALA A 66 7.55 11.52 9.95
CA ALA A 66 8.65 12.10 10.70
C ALA A 66 9.72 11.04 10.97
N PRO A 67 11.00 11.43 11.02
CA PRO A 67 12.02 10.58 11.61
C PRO A 67 11.61 10.25 13.05
N GLN A 68 11.69 8.97 13.42
CA GLN A 68 11.21 8.47 14.71
C GLN A 68 11.71 9.36 15.86
N GLY A 69 10.79 9.84 16.71
CA GLY A 69 11.10 10.65 17.89
C GLY A 69 11.25 12.17 17.68
N LYS A 70 11.07 12.71 16.46
CA LYS A 70 11.28 14.15 16.21
C LYS A 70 10.07 15.05 16.47
N CYS A 71 8.84 14.58 16.32
CA CYS A 71 7.66 15.41 16.58
C CYS A 71 7.22 15.31 18.05
N ARG A 72 7.27 16.43 18.78
CA ARG A 72 6.81 16.57 20.17
C ARG A 72 5.53 17.41 20.33
N HIS A 73 4.88 17.72 19.21
CA HIS A 73 3.68 18.57 19.18
C HIS A 73 2.42 17.76 19.43
N ARG A 74 1.30 18.46 19.66
CA ARG A 74 -0.01 17.83 19.78
C ARG A 74 -0.42 17.21 18.45
N TRP A 75 -0.72 15.93 18.50
CA TRP A 75 -1.29 15.15 17.41
C TRP A 75 -2.81 15.26 17.41
N ARG A 76 -3.39 15.30 16.22
CA ARG A 76 -4.84 15.32 15.98
C ARG A 76 -5.20 14.10 15.15
N GLU A 77 -6.22 13.38 15.57
CA GLU A 77 -6.77 12.28 14.77
C GLU A 77 -7.40 12.79 13.48
N ILE A 78 -7.17 12.06 12.39
CA ILE A 78 -7.69 12.33 11.05
C ILE A 78 -8.26 11.04 10.44
N SER A 79 -9.07 11.18 9.40
CA SER A 79 -9.56 10.01 8.66
C SER A 79 -8.45 9.38 7.81
N GLN A 80 -8.63 8.10 7.49
CA GLN A 80 -7.77 7.37 6.56
C GLN A 80 -7.60 8.12 5.23
N GLU A 81 -8.71 8.58 4.65
CA GLU A 81 -8.71 9.31 3.37
C GLU A 81 -7.83 10.58 3.41
N VAL A 82 -7.88 11.32 4.53
CA VAL A 82 -7.06 12.52 4.72
C VAL A 82 -5.59 12.14 4.88
N PHE A 83 -5.31 11.05 5.59
CA PHE A 83 -3.95 10.54 5.77
C PHE A 83 -3.34 10.10 4.44
N GLU A 84 -4.03 9.27 3.67
CA GLU A 84 -3.56 8.74 2.38
C GLU A 84 -3.27 9.86 1.39
N ARG A 85 -4.19 10.84 1.26
CA ARG A 85 -3.97 12.01 0.41
C ARG A 85 -2.68 12.74 0.79
N LYS A 86 -2.51 13.09 2.07
CA LYS A 86 -1.33 13.80 2.57
C LYS A 86 -0.05 12.98 2.46
N TRP A 87 -0.16 11.65 2.57
CA TRP A 87 0.97 10.74 2.45
C TRP A 87 1.46 10.66 1.01
N LEU A 88 0.54 10.56 0.05
CA LEU A 88 0.84 10.58 -1.39
C LEU A 88 1.42 11.92 -1.83
N ASP A 89 0.85 13.04 -1.38
CA ASP A 89 1.39 14.38 -1.66
C ASP A 89 2.87 14.47 -1.26
N ARG A 90 3.23 13.88 -0.12
CA ARG A 90 4.61 13.87 0.41
C ARG A 90 5.54 12.89 -0.32
N ALA A 91 5.01 11.76 -0.80
CA ALA A 91 5.79 10.81 -1.61
C ALA A 91 6.16 11.40 -2.98
N GLY A 92 5.32 12.27 -3.54
CA GLY A 92 5.61 13.02 -4.76
C GLY A 92 6.77 14.02 -4.61
N ASP A 93 6.93 14.61 -3.42
CA ASP A 93 8.03 15.55 -3.11
C ASP A 93 9.41 14.87 -3.03
N THR A 94 9.48 13.56 -2.76
CA THR A 94 10.75 12.82 -2.67
C THR A 94 11.40 12.47 -4.01
N THR A 95 10.84 12.90 -5.15
CA THR A 95 11.38 12.64 -6.50
C THR A 95 12.57 13.54 -6.88
N HIS A 96 13.09 14.34 -5.94
CA HIS A 96 14.28 15.17 -6.10
C HIS A 96 15.40 14.75 -5.12
N TYR A 97 15.92 13.54 -5.27
CA TYR A 97 17.22 13.15 -4.73
C TYR A 97 17.96 12.26 -5.73
#